data_AF-A0A670JSP3-F1
#
_entry.id   AF-A0A670JSP3-F1
#
_cell.length_a   1.000
_cell.length_b   1.000
_cell.length_c   1.000
_cell.angle_alpha   90.00
_cell.angle_beta   90.00
_cell.angle_gamma   90.00
#
_symmetry.space_group_name_H-M   'P 1'
#
loop_
_entity.id
_entity.type
_entity.pdbx_description
1 polymer ?
#
loop_
_entity_poly.entity_id
_entity_poly.type
_entity_poly.pdbx_seq_one_letter_code
_entity_poly.pdbx_strand_id
1 'polypeptide(L)'
;MVNLYLITFRTGVRLKLLYCLSKLGQRHVFNDPIHGHIEMHPLLVQIIDTPQFQRLRYIKQLGGTYYVFPGASHNRFEHSLGVCHLAGRLIEALQKRQPELDINHRDILCVQIAGLCHDLGHGPFSHMYDGRFIPRVCPGTAWKHEDASVKMFEHLIDSNDLRPVLKYYGLKPDEDIDFIKEQIAGPIKTEKSSSSWPYRGRPEEKGFLYEIVANKTSGIDVDKWDYFARDCHHLGIQNNFDHVRYITFARVCDIEGKRHICTRKKEAGNLYDMFHTRNCLHRQAYQHKISNIIEIMITDALLKANPHIIIKGSGGEEYNIATAREDMEAYTKLTDEIFLRILHSDEPNLEEAREILCKIERRDLYKYLGETQPPEGKEITKERCSKIAEEIAKSQPSTLSHKPGLKPEDFIVDVVKMDYGMKKKNPVNNVGFYSKYNRDEADKISKEQVSKLLPEKFEEQRIRVYCKAADEETISDARKYFDQWCKSLTKPQDCGIVAPELTPTKADCNTRRKLEYGVIKKCKRRKKSSSEKCQS
;
A
#
# COMPACT_ATOMS: atom_id res chain seq x y z
N MET A 1 9.08 -0.38 72.62
CA MET A 1 9.95 0.09 71.52
C MET A 1 10.05 -0.87 70.30
N VAL A 2 9.20 -1.91 70.19
CA VAL A 2 9.28 -2.89 69.06
C VAL A 2 8.15 -2.73 68.02
N ASN A 3 7.09 -1.96 68.33
CA ASN A 3 5.93 -1.83 67.43
C ASN A 3 6.03 -0.67 66.40
N LEU A 4 6.93 0.30 66.60
CA LEU A 4 7.08 1.43 65.67
C LEU A 4 7.99 1.10 64.47
N TYR A 5 8.95 0.18 64.66
CA TYR A 5 9.86 -0.30 63.61
C TYR A 5 9.15 -1.21 62.59
N LEU A 6 8.19 -2.03 63.02
CA LEU A 6 7.39 -2.90 62.13
C LEU A 6 6.43 -2.11 61.21
N ILE A 7 5.96 -0.93 61.65
CA ILE A 7 5.06 -0.06 60.87
C ILE A 7 5.84 0.78 59.85
N THR A 8 7.05 1.24 60.20
CA THR A 8 7.95 1.96 59.27
C THR A 8 8.59 1.04 58.22
N PHE A 9 8.90 -0.22 58.57
CA PHE A 9 9.39 -1.20 57.59
C PHE A 9 8.32 -1.58 56.54
N ARG A 10 7.05 -1.74 56.97
CA ARG A 10 5.93 -2.04 56.06
C ARG A 10 5.58 -0.90 55.11
N THR A 11 5.73 0.35 55.53
CA THR A 11 5.48 1.53 54.69
C THR A 11 6.60 1.77 53.67
N GLY A 12 7.86 1.57 54.05
CA GLY A 12 9.02 1.68 53.13
C GLY A 12 9.03 0.61 52.03
N VAL A 13 8.67 -0.65 52.34
CA VAL A 13 8.51 -1.71 51.33
C VAL A 13 7.32 -1.43 50.42
N ARG A 14 6.19 -0.92 50.94
CA ARG A 14 5.02 -0.56 50.14
C ARG A 14 5.27 0.65 49.24
N LEU A 15 6.03 1.65 49.69
CA LEU A 15 6.48 2.79 48.89
C LEU A 15 7.49 2.37 47.81
N LYS A 16 8.43 1.46 48.12
CA LYS A 16 9.30 0.85 47.11
C LYS A 16 8.52 0.00 46.12
N LEU A 17 7.55 -0.79 46.57
CA LEU A 17 6.67 -1.55 45.67
C LEU A 17 5.84 -0.61 44.80
N LEU A 18 5.23 0.44 45.35
CA LEU A 18 4.49 1.44 44.59
C LEU A 18 5.39 2.20 43.61
N TYR A 19 6.63 2.50 43.99
CA TYR A 19 7.62 3.15 43.14
C TYR A 19 8.08 2.19 42.01
N CYS A 20 8.38 0.93 42.32
CA CYS A 20 8.69 -0.09 41.33
C CYS A 20 7.49 -0.38 40.41
N LEU A 21 6.27 -0.46 40.95
CA LEU A 21 5.01 -0.57 40.18
C LEU A 21 4.79 0.67 39.31
N SER A 22 5.13 1.87 39.79
CA SER A 22 5.04 3.12 39.00
C SER A 22 6.06 3.17 37.87
N LYS A 23 7.26 2.60 38.07
CA LYS A 23 8.28 2.42 37.04
C LYS A 23 7.89 1.34 36.03
N LEU A 24 7.21 0.28 36.48
CA LEU A 24 6.74 -0.84 35.64
C LEU A 24 5.50 -0.48 34.82
N GLY A 25 4.71 0.52 35.24
CA GLY A 25 3.53 1.01 34.53
C GLY A 25 3.75 2.27 33.69
N GLN A 26 4.98 2.76 33.57
CA GLN A 26 5.26 4.01 32.89
C GLN A 26 5.12 3.82 31.37
N ARG A 27 4.02 4.32 30.82
CA ARG A 27 3.81 4.37 29.36
C ARG A 27 4.87 5.26 28.73
N HIS A 28 5.45 4.81 27.63
CA HIS A 28 6.36 5.64 26.84
C HIS A 28 5.54 6.51 25.88
N VAL A 29 5.95 7.76 25.68
CA VAL A 29 5.24 8.69 24.81
C VAL A 29 6.09 8.98 23.59
N PHE A 30 5.56 8.68 22.41
CA PHE A 30 6.12 9.08 21.13
C PHE A 30 5.39 10.33 20.63
N ASN A 31 6.12 11.32 20.12
CA ASN A 31 5.51 12.44 19.42
C ASN A 31 5.53 12.15 17.91
N ASP A 32 4.37 11.84 17.36
CA ASP A 32 4.18 11.55 15.94
C ASP A 32 3.51 12.75 15.24
N PRO A 33 4.00 13.19 14.07
CA PRO A 33 3.46 14.37 13.38
C PRO A 33 2.02 14.19 12.88
N ILE A 34 1.51 12.96 12.78
CA ILE A 34 0.16 12.66 12.29
C ILE A 34 -0.83 12.55 13.44
N HIS A 35 -0.45 11.80 14.49
CA HIS A 35 -1.35 11.46 15.60
C HIS A 35 -1.07 12.24 16.89
N GLY A 36 -0.03 13.07 16.92
CA GLY A 36 0.41 13.80 18.10
C GLY A 36 1.09 12.88 19.12
N HIS A 37 0.75 13.04 20.40
CA HIS A 37 1.35 12.24 21.46
C HIS A 37 0.70 10.84 21.52
N ILE A 38 1.47 9.83 21.16
CA ILE A 38 1.08 8.42 21.21
C ILE A 38 1.64 7.80 22.48
N GLU A 39 0.76 7.30 23.36
CA GLU A 39 1.18 6.48 24.50
C GLU A 39 1.31 5.01 24.09
N MET A 40 2.46 4.41 24.42
CA MET A 40 2.73 2.99 24.19
C MET A 40 2.89 2.23 25.50
N HIS A 41 2.24 1.07 25.56
CA HIS A 41 2.39 0.13 26.67
C HIS A 41 3.82 -0.41 26.75
N PRO A 42 4.41 -0.66 27.94
CA PRO A 42 5.79 -1.13 28.09
C PRO A 42 6.13 -2.40 27.29
N LEU A 43 5.18 -3.34 27.16
CA LEU A 43 5.35 -4.52 26.29
C LEU A 43 5.61 -4.13 24.82
N LEU A 44 4.88 -3.14 24.29
CA LEU A 44 5.04 -2.66 22.92
C LEU A 44 6.41 -2.01 22.75
N VAL A 45 6.88 -1.26 23.75
CA VAL A 45 8.21 -0.65 23.76
C VAL A 45 9.31 -1.72 23.69
N GLN A 46 9.17 -2.81 24.44
CA GLN A 46 10.14 -3.93 24.36
C GLN A 46 10.18 -4.60 22.97
N ILE A 47 9.06 -4.64 22.26
CA ILE A 47 9.01 -5.13 20.87
C ILE A 47 9.65 -4.09 19.92
N ILE A 48 9.35 -2.81 20.12
CA ILE A 48 9.89 -1.70 19.34
C ILE A 48 11.42 -1.66 19.45
N ASP A 49 11.97 -1.85 20.64
CA ASP A 49 13.40 -1.75 20.94
C ASP A 49 14.17 -3.04 20.61
N THR A 50 13.80 -3.70 19.51
CA THR A 50 14.49 -4.88 18.96
C THR A 50 15.13 -4.57 17.61
N PRO A 51 16.23 -5.23 17.23
CA PRO A 51 16.83 -5.05 15.90
C PRO A 51 15.85 -5.30 14.75
N GLN A 52 14.98 -6.31 14.91
CA GLN A 52 13.99 -6.72 13.92
C GLN A 52 12.97 -5.60 13.64
N PHE A 53 12.55 -4.85 14.67
CA PHE A 53 11.64 -3.73 14.51
C PHE A 53 12.37 -2.43 14.12
N GLN A 54 13.51 -2.12 14.75
CA GLN A 54 14.30 -0.92 14.46
C GLN A 54 14.80 -0.88 13.01
N ARG A 55 14.98 -2.05 12.39
CA ARG A 55 15.23 -2.20 10.95
C ARG A 55 14.30 -1.35 10.08
N LEU A 56 13.02 -1.23 10.45
CA LEU A 56 12.01 -0.51 9.66
C LEU A 56 12.33 0.99 9.51
N ARG A 57 13.26 1.55 10.31
CA ARG A 57 13.76 2.92 10.14
C ARG A 57 14.55 3.11 8.85
N TYR A 58 15.04 2.02 8.27
CA TYR A 58 15.91 2.02 7.11
C TYR A 58 15.20 1.52 5.85
N ILE A 59 13.86 1.56 5.84
CA ILE A 59 13.03 1.12 4.72
C ILE A 59 12.00 2.19 4.42
N LYS A 60 12.18 2.89 3.29
CA LYS A 60 11.27 3.96 2.89
C LYS A 60 9.87 3.41 2.62
N GLN A 61 8.85 4.06 3.17
CA GLN A 61 7.44 3.70 3.01
C GLN A 61 7.06 3.61 1.53
N LEU A 62 7.46 4.63 0.77
CA LEU A 62 7.13 4.81 -0.65
C LEU A 62 8.28 4.51 -1.60
N GLY A 63 9.33 3.82 -1.13
CA GLY A 63 10.42 3.32 -1.97
C GLY A 63 11.02 4.37 -2.91
N GLY A 64 10.93 4.14 -4.22
CA GLY A 64 11.48 5.04 -5.24
C GLY A 64 10.76 6.38 -5.38
N THR A 65 9.57 6.52 -4.79
CA THR A 65 8.78 7.76 -4.82
C THR A 65 9.50 8.93 -4.16
N TYR A 66 10.37 8.67 -3.18
CA TYR A 66 11.21 9.70 -2.54
C TYR A 66 12.05 10.51 -3.54
N TYR A 67 12.51 9.89 -4.63
CA TYR A 67 13.27 10.56 -5.69
C TYR A 67 12.42 11.44 -6.61
N VAL A 68 11.11 11.51 -6.39
CA VAL A 68 10.16 12.38 -7.10
C VAL A 68 9.50 13.34 -6.12
N PHE A 69 9.09 12.84 -4.96
CA PHE A 69 8.48 13.61 -3.89
C PHE A 69 9.48 13.69 -2.74
N PRO A 70 10.26 14.78 -2.63
CA PRO A 70 11.32 14.89 -1.64
C PRO A 70 10.80 14.88 -0.19
N GLY A 71 9.52 15.22 0.02
CA GLY A 71 8.86 15.11 1.33
C GLY A 71 8.53 13.67 1.73
N ALA A 72 8.49 12.71 0.79
CA ALA A 72 8.23 11.28 1.05
C ALA A 72 9.46 10.57 1.63
N SER A 73 10.07 11.16 2.65
CA SER A 73 11.27 10.67 3.35
C SER A 73 10.96 9.70 4.49
N HIS A 74 9.68 9.46 4.77
CA HIS A 74 9.23 8.62 5.87
C HIS A 74 9.45 7.12 5.59
N ASN A 75 9.60 6.38 6.67
CA ASN A 75 9.92 4.97 6.70
C ASN A 75 8.77 4.14 7.28
N ARG A 76 8.86 2.82 7.11
CA ARG A 76 7.89 1.86 7.65
C ARG A 76 7.78 1.93 9.18
N PHE A 77 8.84 2.35 9.87
CA PHE A 77 8.88 2.42 11.34
C PHE A 77 7.77 3.31 11.94
N GLU A 78 7.71 4.58 11.56
CA GLU A 78 6.73 5.53 12.08
C GLU A 78 5.30 5.19 11.63
N HIS A 79 5.15 4.59 10.44
CA HIS A 79 3.89 4.04 9.99
C HIS A 79 3.41 2.90 10.92
N SER A 80 4.27 1.93 11.24
CA SER A 80 3.94 0.83 12.16
C SER A 80 3.54 1.33 13.56
N LEU A 81 4.18 2.39 14.07
CA LEU A 81 3.76 3.03 15.33
C LEU A 81 2.35 3.62 15.23
N GLY A 82 2.04 4.30 14.13
CA GLY A 82 0.73 4.88 13.88
C GLY A 82 -0.37 3.82 13.71
N VAL A 83 -0.09 2.72 13.01
CA VAL A 83 -1.02 1.58 12.88
C VAL A 83 -1.30 0.94 14.24
N CYS A 84 -0.26 0.72 15.06
CA CYS A 84 -0.42 0.26 16.44
C CYS A 84 -1.33 1.19 17.27
N HIS A 85 -1.12 2.51 17.17
CA HIS A 85 -1.95 3.51 17.85
C HIS A 85 -3.41 3.43 17.42
N LEU A 86 -3.68 3.42 16.11
CA LEU A 86 -5.04 3.38 15.57
C LEU A 86 -5.74 2.05 15.86
N ALA A 87 -5.01 0.92 15.84
CA ALA A 87 -5.51 -0.39 16.24
C ALA A 87 -6.02 -0.35 17.68
N GLY A 88 -5.22 0.19 18.61
CA GLY A 88 -5.58 0.42 20.00
C GLY A 88 -6.82 1.32 20.14
N ARG A 89 -6.84 2.47 19.46
CA ARG A 89 -7.98 3.40 19.51
C ARG A 89 -9.28 2.79 19.03
N LEU A 90 -9.24 2.00 17.95
CA LEU A 90 -10.44 1.36 17.42
C LEU A 90 -10.98 0.32 18.41
N ILE A 91 -10.14 -0.60 18.89
CA ILE A 91 -10.57 -1.67 19.78
C ILE A 91 -11.06 -1.12 21.14
N GLU A 92 -10.38 -0.13 21.71
CA GLU A 92 -10.80 0.53 22.96
C GLU A 92 -12.14 1.26 22.78
N ALA A 93 -12.35 1.91 21.63
CA ALA A 93 -13.62 2.56 21.34
C ALA A 93 -14.76 1.54 21.20
N LEU A 94 -14.50 0.36 20.61
CA LEU A 94 -15.48 -0.74 20.55
C LEU A 94 -15.78 -1.27 21.96
N GLN A 95 -14.74 -1.59 22.75
CA GLN A 95 -14.87 -2.05 24.13
C GLN A 95 -15.71 -1.11 24.99
N LYS A 96 -15.41 0.20 24.94
CA LYS A 96 -16.12 1.21 25.74
C LYS A 96 -17.60 1.34 25.34
N ARG A 97 -17.92 1.18 24.06
CA ARG A 97 -19.29 1.35 23.55
C ARG A 97 -20.14 0.09 23.65
N GLN A 98 -19.50 -1.07 23.71
CA GLN A 98 -20.15 -2.38 23.72
C GLN A 98 -19.43 -3.32 24.69
N PRO A 99 -19.59 -3.12 26.02
CA PRO A 99 -19.00 -3.99 27.03
C PRO A 99 -19.39 -5.47 26.88
N GLU A 100 -20.55 -5.74 26.27
CA GLU A 100 -21.05 -7.09 25.98
C GLU A 100 -20.18 -7.88 24.98
N LEU A 101 -19.24 -7.23 24.29
CA LEU A 101 -18.28 -7.90 23.41
C LEU A 101 -17.17 -8.64 24.17
N ASP A 102 -17.06 -8.44 25.49
CA ASP A 102 -16.04 -9.04 26.35
C ASP A 102 -14.61 -8.86 25.81
N ILE A 103 -14.33 -7.68 25.25
CA ILE A 103 -12.98 -7.29 24.85
C ILE A 103 -12.19 -7.06 26.14
N ASN A 104 -11.14 -7.84 26.36
CA ASN A 104 -10.29 -7.71 27.55
C ASN A 104 -8.93 -7.06 27.20
N HIS A 105 -8.12 -6.77 28.23
CA HIS A 105 -6.81 -6.13 28.03
C HIS A 105 -5.86 -6.96 27.15
N ARG A 106 -5.93 -8.29 27.25
CA ARG A 106 -5.15 -9.23 26.43
C ARG A 106 -5.51 -9.10 24.94
N ASP A 107 -6.79 -8.95 24.60
CA ASP A 107 -7.22 -8.71 23.21
C ASP A 107 -6.69 -7.39 22.67
N ILE A 108 -6.74 -6.31 23.48
CA ILE A 108 -6.22 -4.99 23.10
C ILE A 108 -4.73 -5.06 22.79
N LEU A 109 -3.94 -5.66 23.68
CA LEU A 109 -2.50 -5.80 23.46
C LEU A 109 -2.20 -6.64 22.21
N CYS A 110 -2.89 -7.77 22.00
CA CYS A 110 -2.68 -8.57 20.80
C CYS A 110 -3.01 -7.81 19.50
N VAL A 111 -4.10 -7.03 19.47
CA VAL A 111 -4.46 -6.20 18.31
C VAL A 111 -3.44 -5.08 18.09
N GLN A 112 -2.93 -4.45 19.15
CA GLN A 112 -1.85 -3.46 19.06
C GLN A 112 -0.55 -4.08 18.54
N ILE A 113 -0.15 -5.25 19.04
CA ILE A 113 1.05 -5.96 18.58
C ILE A 113 0.90 -6.35 17.10
N ALA A 114 -0.28 -6.83 16.68
CA ALA A 114 -0.53 -7.12 15.26
C ALA A 114 -0.40 -5.85 14.40
N GLY A 115 -0.99 -4.73 14.84
CA GLY A 115 -0.85 -3.44 14.15
C GLY A 115 0.59 -2.95 14.09
N LEU A 116 1.36 -3.13 15.17
CA LEU A 116 2.78 -2.80 15.24
C LEU A 116 3.60 -3.66 14.26
N CYS A 117 3.33 -4.97 14.21
CA CYS A 117 4.20 -5.94 13.53
C CYS A 117 3.77 -6.28 12.09
N HIS A 118 2.67 -5.74 11.57
CA HIS A 118 2.11 -6.13 10.27
C HIS A 118 3.09 -5.92 9.09
N ASP A 119 4.00 -4.96 9.22
CA ASP A 119 4.92 -4.51 8.18
C ASP A 119 6.38 -4.96 8.38
N LEU A 120 6.67 -5.78 9.39
CA LEU A 120 8.02 -6.30 9.68
C LEU A 120 8.70 -6.98 8.48
N GLY A 121 7.91 -7.57 7.60
CA GLY A 121 8.35 -8.35 6.44
C GLY A 121 8.64 -7.54 5.19
N HIS A 122 8.52 -6.21 5.21
CA HIS A 122 8.90 -5.40 4.05
C HIS A 122 10.40 -5.48 3.77
N GLY A 123 10.76 -5.61 2.49
CA GLY A 123 12.15 -5.55 2.02
C GLY A 123 12.59 -4.14 1.61
N PRO A 124 13.82 -4.00 1.07
CA PRO A 124 14.34 -2.73 0.57
C PRO A 124 13.37 -2.07 -0.42
N PHE A 125 13.09 -0.79 -0.21
CA PHE A 125 12.14 0.02 -0.99
C PHE A 125 10.70 -0.53 -0.98
N SER A 126 10.29 -1.17 0.12
CA SER A 126 8.93 -1.61 0.39
C SER A 126 8.34 -2.47 -0.73
N HIS A 127 7.33 -1.97 -1.47
CA HIS A 127 6.61 -2.72 -2.50
C HIS A 127 7.43 -3.01 -3.75
N MET A 128 8.57 -2.34 -3.93
CA MET A 128 9.49 -2.68 -5.01
C MET A 128 10.07 -4.09 -4.81
N TYR A 129 10.40 -4.47 -3.58
CA TYR A 129 11.05 -5.75 -3.28
C TYR A 129 10.14 -6.94 -3.58
N ASP A 130 8.95 -7.00 -2.99
CA ASP A 130 7.97 -8.08 -3.19
C ASP A 130 7.20 -7.95 -4.52
N GLY A 131 6.98 -6.73 -5.01
CA GLY A 131 6.20 -6.47 -6.21
C GLY A 131 6.98 -6.52 -7.54
N ARG A 132 8.30 -6.27 -7.51
CA ARG A 132 9.16 -6.20 -8.71
C ARG A 132 10.39 -7.10 -8.64
N PHE A 133 11.20 -7.03 -7.58
CA PHE A 133 12.46 -7.76 -7.51
C PHE A 133 12.28 -9.27 -7.34
N ILE A 134 11.60 -9.71 -6.27
CA ILE A 134 11.39 -11.14 -5.99
C ILE A 134 10.68 -11.87 -7.14
N PRO A 135 9.62 -11.34 -7.78
CA PRO A 135 8.98 -12.01 -8.91
C PRO A 135 9.90 -12.19 -10.13
N ARG A 136 10.94 -11.35 -10.28
CA ARG A 136 11.92 -11.46 -11.37
C ARG A 136 13.03 -12.45 -11.07
N VAL A 137 13.50 -12.53 -9.82
CA VAL A 137 14.56 -13.49 -9.40
C VAL A 137 13.98 -14.89 -9.18
N CYS A 138 12.79 -14.98 -8.60
CA CYS A 138 12.13 -16.24 -8.29
C CYS A 138 10.73 -16.30 -8.95
N PRO A 139 10.64 -16.43 -10.29
CA PRO A 139 9.35 -16.51 -10.98
C PRO A 139 8.47 -17.64 -10.44
N GLY A 140 7.17 -17.36 -10.26
CA GLY A 140 6.20 -18.34 -9.76
C GLY A 140 6.12 -18.46 -8.24
N THR A 141 6.98 -17.78 -7.47
CA THR A 141 6.81 -17.68 -6.02
C THR A 141 5.58 -16.84 -5.68
N ALA A 142 4.78 -17.33 -4.72
CA ALA A 142 3.63 -16.60 -4.19
C ALA A 142 3.96 -15.80 -2.91
N TRP A 143 5.25 -15.58 -2.64
CA TRP A 143 5.74 -14.88 -1.45
C TRP A 143 5.23 -13.45 -1.38
N LYS A 144 4.79 -13.04 -0.19
CA LYS A 144 4.39 -11.67 0.11
C LYS A 144 5.10 -11.15 1.36
N HIS A 145 5.11 -9.83 1.54
CA HIS A 145 5.64 -9.22 2.75
C HIS A 145 4.88 -9.68 4.00
N GLU A 146 3.57 -9.97 3.93
CA GLU A 146 2.82 -10.47 5.09
C GLU A 146 3.34 -11.84 5.58
N ASP A 147 3.77 -12.72 4.66
CA ASP A 147 4.37 -14.01 5.03
C ASP A 147 5.70 -13.80 5.77
N ALA A 148 6.49 -12.81 5.35
CA ALA A 148 7.73 -12.44 6.01
C ALA A 148 7.51 -11.69 7.32
N SER A 149 6.43 -10.90 7.46
CA SER A 149 6.09 -10.24 8.72
C SER A 149 5.80 -11.26 9.81
N VAL A 150 5.10 -12.35 9.48
CA VAL A 150 4.86 -13.47 10.41
C VAL A 150 6.15 -14.15 10.82
N LYS A 151 7.07 -14.42 9.88
CA LYS A 151 8.37 -15.04 10.17
C LYS A 151 9.28 -14.13 11.00
N MET A 152 9.33 -12.85 10.65
CA MET A 152 10.12 -11.84 11.34
C MET A 152 9.57 -11.61 12.74
N PHE A 153 8.26 -11.62 12.93
CA PHE A 153 7.63 -11.55 14.25
C PHE A 153 8.03 -12.74 15.14
N GLU A 154 8.00 -13.97 14.62
CA GLU A 154 8.46 -15.14 15.39
C GLU A 154 9.94 -15.01 15.77
N HIS A 155 10.78 -14.65 14.80
CA HIS A 155 12.21 -14.44 15.03
C HIS A 155 12.48 -13.33 16.04
N LEU A 156 11.70 -12.24 16.02
CA LEU A 156 11.76 -11.15 17.00
C LEU A 156 11.42 -11.66 18.39
N ILE A 157 10.35 -12.43 18.55
CA ILE A 157 9.94 -12.98 19.86
C ILE A 157 11.01 -13.92 20.42
N ASP A 158 11.52 -14.84 19.60
CA ASP A 158 12.43 -15.88 20.05
C ASP A 158 13.85 -15.34 20.29
N SER A 159 14.36 -14.45 19.43
CA SER A 159 15.73 -13.90 19.55
C SER A 159 15.90 -12.94 20.72
N ASN A 160 14.81 -12.36 21.21
CA ASN A 160 14.82 -11.39 22.30
C ASN A 160 14.18 -11.94 23.60
N ASP A 161 13.95 -13.27 23.66
CA ASP A 161 13.32 -13.96 24.80
C ASP A 161 12.06 -13.26 25.32
N LEU A 162 11.13 -12.91 24.42
CA LEU A 162 9.93 -12.15 24.78
C LEU A 162 8.77 -13.02 25.26
N ARG A 163 8.84 -14.35 25.15
CA ARG A 163 7.76 -15.25 25.61
C ARG A 163 7.49 -15.12 27.12
N PRO A 164 8.49 -15.07 28.02
CA PRO A 164 8.28 -14.78 29.43
C PRO A 164 7.69 -13.39 29.67
N VAL A 165 8.08 -12.39 28.88
CA VAL A 165 7.57 -11.01 28.97
C VAL A 165 6.09 -10.95 28.59
N LEU A 166 5.69 -11.61 27.51
CA LEU A 166 4.29 -11.75 27.11
C LEU A 166 3.45 -12.34 28.26
N LYS A 167 3.94 -13.43 28.88
CA LYS A 167 3.28 -14.05 30.05
C LYS A 167 3.18 -13.09 31.23
N TYR A 168 4.25 -12.34 31.51
CA TYR A 168 4.29 -11.36 32.59
C TYR A 168 3.19 -10.29 32.45
N TYR A 169 2.92 -9.84 31.22
CA TYR A 169 1.83 -8.88 30.92
C TYR A 169 0.45 -9.54 30.69
N GLY A 170 0.30 -10.82 31.01
CA GLY A 170 -0.99 -11.52 30.98
C GLY A 170 -1.41 -12.08 29.62
N LEU A 171 -0.52 -12.12 28.64
CA LEU A 171 -0.74 -12.83 27.38
C LEU A 171 -0.43 -14.33 27.57
N LYS A 172 -1.02 -15.16 26.73
CA LYS A 172 -0.74 -16.59 26.63
C LYS A 172 -0.08 -16.88 25.28
N PRO A 173 1.26 -17.02 25.22
CA PRO A 173 2.00 -17.06 23.96
C PRO A 173 1.48 -18.09 22.95
N ASP A 174 1.12 -19.29 23.39
CA ASP A 174 0.69 -20.37 22.50
C ASP A 174 -0.58 -20.02 21.70
N GLU A 175 -1.49 -19.24 22.29
CA GLU A 175 -2.75 -18.84 21.65
C GLU A 175 -2.63 -17.44 21.00
N ASP A 176 -1.92 -16.52 21.66
CA ASP A 176 -1.86 -15.12 21.26
C ASP A 176 -0.90 -14.86 20.11
N ILE A 177 0.19 -15.60 20.01
CA ILE A 177 1.11 -15.50 18.87
C ILE A 177 0.38 -15.93 17.60
N ASP A 178 -0.40 -17.02 17.65
CA ASP A 178 -1.23 -17.44 16.52
C ASP A 178 -2.26 -16.36 16.17
N PHE A 179 -2.94 -15.77 17.16
CA PHE A 179 -3.89 -14.68 16.92
C PHE A 179 -3.23 -13.46 16.25
N ILE A 180 -2.03 -13.07 16.69
CA ILE A 180 -1.27 -11.96 16.10
C ILE A 180 -0.88 -12.26 14.66
N LYS A 181 -0.33 -13.45 14.40
CA LYS A 181 0.06 -13.88 13.04
C LYS A 181 -1.14 -13.93 12.09
N GLU A 182 -2.27 -14.43 12.57
CA GLU A 182 -3.51 -14.52 11.81
C GLU A 182 -4.10 -13.15 11.44
N GLN A 183 -3.94 -12.14 12.30
CA GLN A 183 -4.34 -10.77 11.96
C GLN A 183 -3.47 -10.14 10.87
N ILE A 184 -2.22 -10.59 10.71
CA ILE A 184 -1.27 -10.07 9.71
C ILE A 184 -1.48 -10.78 8.37
N ALA A 185 -1.35 -12.11 8.36
CA ALA A 185 -1.32 -12.90 7.14
C ALA A 185 -2.66 -13.59 6.78
N GLY A 186 -3.62 -13.60 7.70
CA GLY A 186 -4.85 -14.40 7.59
C GLY A 186 -4.71 -15.81 8.19
N PRO A 187 -5.70 -16.69 7.97
CA PRO A 187 -5.72 -18.02 8.57
C PRO A 187 -4.45 -18.84 8.33
N ILE A 188 -3.93 -19.48 9.39
CA ILE A 188 -2.79 -20.38 9.29
C ILE A 188 -3.22 -21.62 8.48
N LYS A 189 -2.56 -21.86 7.36
CA LYS A 189 -2.86 -23.01 6.47
C LYS A 189 -2.48 -24.32 7.18
N THR A 190 -3.45 -25.03 7.72
CA THR A 190 -3.30 -26.41 8.18
C THR A 190 -4.11 -27.36 7.30
N GLU A 191 -3.54 -28.51 6.94
CA GLU A 191 -4.12 -29.48 5.98
C GLU A 191 -5.45 -30.13 6.43
N LYS A 192 -5.92 -29.86 7.66
CA LYS A 192 -7.17 -30.40 8.20
C LYS A 192 -7.84 -29.39 9.14
N SER A 193 -8.80 -28.62 8.64
CA SER A 193 -9.87 -28.10 9.49
C SER A 193 -11.21 -28.26 8.80
N SER A 194 -12.00 -29.21 9.28
CA SER A 194 -13.40 -29.43 8.94
C SER A 194 -14.36 -28.44 9.63
N SER A 195 -13.84 -27.36 10.22
CA SER A 195 -14.61 -26.30 10.90
C SER A 195 -15.00 -25.17 9.95
N SER A 196 -16.20 -24.60 10.15
CA SER A 196 -16.68 -23.41 9.44
C SER A 196 -15.86 -22.15 9.76
N TRP A 197 -15.23 -22.11 10.94
CA TRP A 197 -14.34 -21.04 11.39
C TRP A 197 -12.88 -21.38 11.08
N PRO A 198 -12.16 -20.53 10.30
CA PRO A 198 -10.82 -20.85 9.81
C PRO A 198 -9.69 -20.41 10.75
N TYR A 199 -9.99 -19.67 11.82
CA TYR A 199 -8.98 -19.12 12.73
C TYR A 199 -8.87 -19.93 14.02
N ARG A 200 -7.68 -19.93 14.62
CA ARG A 200 -7.34 -20.62 15.87
C ARG A 200 -7.11 -19.69 17.04
N GLY A 201 -6.56 -18.50 16.78
CA GLY A 201 -6.13 -17.58 17.83
C GLY A 201 -7.29 -17.00 18.65
N ARG A 202 -8.45 -16.80 18.03
CA ARG A 202 -9.69 -16.37 18.67
C ARG A 202 -10.92 -17.09 18.09
N PRO A 203 -11.98 -17.27 18.89
CA PRO A 203 -13.21 -17.92 18.44
C PRO A 203 -14.09 -16.99 17.60
N GLU A 204 -15.09 -17.54 16.93
CA GLU A 204 -15.94 -16.85 15.94
C GLU A 204 -16.69 -15.63 16.52
N GLU A 205 -17.08 -15.69 17.79
CA GLU A 205 -17.72 -14.57 18.51
C GLU A 205 -16.82 -13.33 18.67
N LYS A 206 -15.50 -13.49 18.47
CA LYS A 206 -14.50 -12.42 18.43
C LYS A 206 -13.95 -12.17 17.03
N GLY A 207 -14.62 -12.68 15.99
CA GLY A 207 -14.19 -12.56 14.60
C GLY A 207 -13.98 -11.13 14.11
N PHE A 208 -14.74 -10.16 14.64
CA PHE A 208 -14.60 -8.73 14.35
C PHE A 208 -13.20 -8.17 14.69
N LEU A 209 -12.42 -8.82 15.57
CA LEU A 209 -11.06 -8.37 15.88
C LEU A 209 -10.11 -8.52 14.68
N TYR A 210 -10.32 -9.53 13.83
CA TYR A 210 -9.53 -9.75 12.62
C TYR A 210 -9.80 -8.68 11.53
N GLU A 211 -10.80 -7.81 11.73
CA GLU A 211 -11.14 -6.72 10.82
C GLU A 211 -10.43 -5.41 11.14
N ILE A 212 -9.62 -5.36 12.21
CA ILE A 212 -8.99 -4.13 12.69
C ILE A 212 -7.69 -3.83 11.91
N VAL A 213 -6.74 -4.79 11.89
CA VAL A 213 -5.39 -4.57 11.36
C VAL A 213 -5.29 -4.80 9.86
N ALA A 214 -5.79 -5.95 9.37
CA ALA A 214 -5.78 -6.27 7.94
C ALA A 214 -7.12 -6.90 7.53
N ASN A 215 -8.07 -6.07 7.12
CA ASN A 215 -9.43 -6.50 6.86
C ASN A 215 -9.55 -7.13 5.46
N LYS A 216 -9.48 -8.47 5.39
CA LYS A 216 -9.59 -9.19 4.12
C LYS A 216 -11.02 -9.24 3.54
N THR A 217 -12.05 -8.84 4.31
CA THR A 217 -13.46 -8.86 3.89
C THR A 217 -13.85 -7.60 3.10
N SER A 218 -13.55 -6.43 3.67
CA SER A 218 -13.94 -5.13 3.12
C SER A 218 -12.76 -4.27 2.66
N GLY A 219 -11.54 -4.57 3.10
CA GLY A 219 -10.39 -3.72 2.89
C GLY A 219 -10.40 -2.41 3.68
N ILE A 220 -11.23 -2.30 4.73
CA ILE A 220 -11.26 -1.14 5.65
C ILE A 220 -10.57 -1.55 6.94
N ASP A 221 -9.37 -1.01 7.17
CA ASP A 221 -8.52 -1.33 8.31
C ASP A 221 -7.65 -0.12 8.70
N VAL A 222 -7.06 -0.19 9.89
CA VAL A 222 -6.29 0.91 10.49
C VAL A 222 -4.94 1.16 9.80
N ASP A 223 -4.41 0.17 9.08
CA ASP A 223 -3.26 0.31 8.18
C ASP A 223 -3.50 1.44 7.16
N LYS A 224 -4.62 1.36 6.44
CA LYS A 224 -5.04 2.39 5.47
C LYS A 224 -5.21 3.76 6.08
N TRP A 225 -5.75 3.81 7.29
CA TRP A 225 -6.04 5.07 7.95
C TRP A 225 -4.75 5.82 8.30
N ASP A 226 -3.73 5.10 8.76
CA ASP A 226 -2.42 5.69 9.01
C ASP A 226 -1.76 6.13 7.70
N TYR A 227 -1.60 5.21 6.73
CA TYR A 227 -0.83 5.56 5.55
C TYR A 227 -1.53 6.62 4.69
N PHE A 228 -2.87 6.69 4.65
CA PHE A 228 -3.54 7.81 3.97
C PHE A 228 -3.18 9.14 4.61
N ALA A 229 -3.25 9.25 5.95
CA ALA A 229 -2.92 10.49 6.64
C ALA A 229 -1.42 10.83 6.51
N ARG A 230 -0.56 9.83 6.71
CA ARG A 230 0.89 9.97 6.70
C ARG A 230 1.44 10.27 5.31
N ASP A 231 1.02 9.51 4.30
CA ASP A 231 1.49 9.73 2.93
C ASP A 231 0.99 11.07 2.40
N CYS A 232 -0.27 11.43 2.66
CA CYS A 232 -0.79 12.76 2.32
C CYS A 232 0.06 13.89 2.94
N HIS A 233 0.39 13.78 4.23
CA HIS A 233 1.24 14.75 4.91
C HIS A 233 2.61 14.91 4.24
N HIS A 234 3.29 13.79 3.96
CA HIS A 234 4.64 13.80 3.38
C HIS A 234 4.66 14.11 1.87
N LEU A 235 3.61 13.78 1.14
CA LEU A 235 3.47 14.06 -0.29
C LEU A 235 2.96 15.48 -0.58
N GLY A 236 2.41 16.18 0.42
CA GLY A 236 1.73 17.46 0.22
C GLY A 236 0.39 17.32 -0.51
N ILE A 237 -0.29 16.19 -0.33
CA ILE A 237 -1.62 15.90 -0.90
C ILE A 237 -2.63 15.95 0.23
N GLN A 238 -3.83 16.47 -0.02
CA GLN A 238 -4.88 16.51 0.99
C GLN A 238 -5.50 15.12 1.22
N ASN A 239 -5.57 14.68 2.49
CA ASN A 239 -6.35 13.50 2.88
C ASN A 239 -7.81 13.91 3.11
N ASN A 240 -8.75 13.25 2.43
CA ASN A 240 -10.18 13.53 2.56
C ASN A 240 -10.91 12.56 3.49
N PHE A 241 -10.22 11.53 4.00
CA PHE A 241 -10.82 10.55 4.91
C PHE A 241 -10.57 10.89 6.38
N ASP A 242 -11.67 11.00 7.14
CA ASP A 242 -11.63 11.21 8.60
C ASP A 242 -11.81 9.87 9.34
N HIS A 243 -10.68 9.28 9.73
CA HIS A 243 -10.64 8.04 10.49
C HIS A 243 -11.11 8.22 11.94
N VAL A 244 -10.92 9.40 12.56
CA VAL A 244 -11.37 9.67 13.94
C VAL A 244 -12.90 9.65 13.99
N ARG A 245 -13.53 10.24 12.99
CA ARG A 245 -14.98 10.18 12.79
C ARG A 245 -15.45 8.75 12.55
N TYR A 246 -14.76 7.97 11.71
CA TYR A 246 -15.10 6.57 11.49
C TYR A 246 -15.05 5.77 12.80
N ILE A 247 -13.96 5.87 13.56
CA ILE A 247 -13.81 5.22 14.88
C ILE A 247 -14.99 5.60 15.77
N THR A 248 -15.36 6.89 15.82
CA THR A 248 -16.48 7.40 16.64
C THR A 248 -17.84 6.78 16.28
N PHE A 249 -18.04 6.33 15.04
CA PHE A 249 -19.28 5.69 14.59
C PHE A 249 -19.19 4.16 14.43
N ALA A 250 -18.02 3.54 14.57
CA ALA A 250 -17.88 2.09 14.50
C ALA A 250 -18.67 1.34 15.60
N ARG A 251 -19.33 0.25 15.27
CA ARG A 251 -19.97 -0.69 16.21
C ARG A 251 -19.76 -2.11 15.71
N VAL A 252 -19.86 -3.10 16.58
CA VAL A 252 -20.00 -4.49 16.18
C VAL A 252 -21.49 -4.82 16.12
N CYS A 253 -21.91 -5.36 14.98
CA CYS A 253 -23.30 -5.81 14.76
C CYS A 253 -23.28 -7.24 14.23
N ASP A 254 -24.40 -7.94 14.42
CA ASP A 254 -24.60 -9.27 13.83
C ASP A 254 -25.07 -9.11 12.37
N ILE A 255 -24.41 -9.83 11.46
CA ILE A 255 -24.82 -10.00 10.07
C ILE A 255 -24.73 -11.48 9.78
N GLU A 256 -25.88 -12.11 9.52
CA GLU A 256 -25.99 -13.53 9.17
C GLU A 256 -25.34 -14.47 10.22
N GLY A 257 -25.47 -14.15 11.51
CA GLY A 257 -24.94 -14.94 12.63
C GLY A 257 -23.45 -14.69 12.91
N LYS A 258 -22.84 -13.68 12.27
CA LYS A 258 -21.44 -13.31 12.46
C LYS A 258 -21.30 -11.86 12.90
N ARG A 259 -20.39 -11.63 13.84
CA ARG A 259 -20.09 -10.30 14.37
C ARG A 259 -19.10 -9.58 13.47
N HIS A 260 -19.51 -8.44 12.93
CA HIS A 260 -18.72 -7.61 12.02
C HIS A 260 -18.62 -6.17 12.50
N ILE A 261 -17.50 -5.50 12.23
CA ILE A 261 -17.37 -4.06 12.42
C ILE A 261 -18.23 -3.35 11.36
N CYS A 262 -19.26 -2.67 11.84
CA CYS A 262 -20.23 -1.91 11.08
C CYS A 262 -20.08 -0.41 11.37
N THR A 263 -20.52 0.42 10.43
CA THR A 263 -20.54 1.88 10.60
C THR A 263 -21.95 2.44 10.46
N ARG A 264 -22.14 3.71 10.80
CA ARG A 264 -23.46 4.33 10.71
C ARG A 264 -23.81 4.62 9.25
N LYS A 265 -25.06 4.43 8.82
CA LYS A 265 -25.51 4.67 7.43
C LYS A 265 -25.04 6.02 6.82
N LYS A 266 -25.00 7.09 7.63
CA LYS A 266 -24.53 8.42 7.19
C LYS A 266 -23.04 8.52 6.87
N GLU A 267 -22.23 7.53 7.24
CA GLU A 267 -20.79 7.49 6.98
C GLU A 267 -20.45 6.83 5.64
N ALA A 268 -21.45 6.38 4.87
CA ALA A 268 -21.23 5.79 3.55
C ALA A 268 -20.45 6.73 2.62
N GLY A 269 -20.74 8.04 2.65
CA GLY A 269 -19.96 9.04 1.89
C GLY A 269 -18.49 9.08 2.29
N ASN A 270 -18.20 9.14 3.59
CA ASN A 270 -16.83 9.12 4.12
C ASN A 270 -16.06 7.85 3.68
N LEU A 271 -16.73 6.70 3.57
CA LEU A 271 -16.11 5.48 3.06
C LEU A 271 -15.79 5.56 1.56
N TYR A 272 -16.66 6.16 0.75
CA TYR A 272 -16.32 6.42 -0.66
C TYR A 272 -15.17 7.41 -0.79
N ASP A 273 -15.10 8.44 0.07
CA ASP A 273 -13.99 9.38 0.12
C ASP A 273 -12.67 8.68 0.50
N MET A 274 -12.72 7.66 1.35
CA MET A 274 -11.58 6.80 1.67
C MET A 274 -11.02 6.09 0.42
N PHE A 275 -11.87 5.38 -0.33
CA PHE A 275 -11.44 4.68 -1.54
C PHE A 275 -11.07 5.63 -2.68
N HIS A 276 -11.70 6.81 -2.73
CA HIS A 276 -11.30 7.87 -3.65
C HIS A 276 -9.90 8.41 -3.31
N THR A 277 -9.61 8.65 -2.04
CA THR A 277 -8.28 9.07 -1.55
C THR A 277 -7.23 8.03 -1.91
N ARG A 278 -7.51 6.74 -1.70
CA ARG A 278 -6.65 5.64 -2.16
C ARG A 278 -6.34 5.75 -3.65
N ASN A 279 -7.36 5.88 -4.49
CA ASN A 279 -7.18 5.98 -5.93
C ASN A 279 -6.36 7.23 -6.31
N CYS A 280 -6.57 8.37 -5.65
CA CYS A 280 -5.76 9.58 -5.87
C CYS A 280 -4.29 9.37 -5.52
N LEU A 281 -3.98 8.77 -4.36
CA LEU A 281 -2.61 8.46 -3.95
C LEU A 281 -1.93 7.50 -4.92
N HIS A 282 -2.62 6.44 -5.33
CA HIS A 282 -2.12 5.52 -6.36
C HIS A 282 -1.81 6.25 -7.67
N ARG A 283 -2.72 7.09 -8.16
CA ARG A 283 -2.56 7.76 -9.45
C ARG A 283 -1.50 8.85 -9.44
N GLN A 284 -1.40 9.62 -8.35
CA GLN A 284 -0.53 10.80 -8.27
C GLN A 284 0.88 10.46 -7.77
N ALA A 285 1.00 9.50 -6.85
CA ALA A 285 2.27 9.21 -6.16
C ALA A 285 2.75 7.76 -6.39
N TYR A 286 2.02 6.75 -5.89
CA TYR A 286 2.54 5.37 -5.84
C TYR A 286 2.77 4.77 -7.22
N GLN A 287 1.95 5.17 -8.19
CA GLN A 287 2.10 4.81 -9.60
C GLN A 287 2.51 6.03 -10.41
N HIS A 288 3.31 6.94 -9.86
CA HIS A 288 3.88 8.01 -10.66
C HIS A 288 4.89 7.43 -11.65
N LYS A 289 4.77 7.82 -12.93
CA LYS A 289 5.58 7.27 -14.03
C LYS A 289 7.09 7.30 -13.77
N ILE A 290 7.61 8.38 -13.16
CA ILE A 290 9.04 8.49 -12.87
C ILE A 290 9.44 7.65 -11.64
N SER A 291 8.57 7.56 -10.63
CA SER A 291 8.81 6.71 -9.46
C SER A 291 8.92 5.24 -9.88
N ASN A 292 8.00 4.79 -10.75
CA ASN A 292 8.03 3.45 -11.32
C ASN A 292 9.32 3.19 -12.12
N ILE A 293 9.79 4.15 -12.93
CA ILE A 293 11.07 4.03 -13.66
C ILE A 293 12.24 3.82 -12.69
N ILE A 294 12.30 4.64 -11.64
CA ILE A 294 13.38 4.57 -10.65
C ILE A 294 13.36 3.22 -9.95
N GLU A 295 12.19 2.74 -9.54
CA GLU A 295 12.03 1.40 -8.98
C GLU A 295 12.44 0.29 -9.95
N ILE A 296 12.14 0.43 -11.25
CA ILE A 296 12.59 -0.51 -12.27
C ILE A 296 14.13 -0.50 -12.38
N MET A 297 14.76 0.68 -12.39
CA MET A 297 16.21 0.80 -12.44
C MET A 297 16.88 0.23 -11.18
N ILE A 298 16.35 0.52 -9.99
CA ILE A 298 16.84 -0.08 -8.74
C ILE A 298 16.68 -1.60 -8.80
N THR A 299 15.53 -2.10 -9.28
CA THR A 299 15.34 -3.55 -9.47
C THR A 299 16.38 -4.14 -10.41
N ASP A 300 16.64 -3.51 -11.56
CA ASP A 300 17.64 -3.97 -12.53
C ASP A 300 19.06 -4.00 -11.92
N ALA A 301 19.40 -3.00 -11.10
CA ALA A 301 20.68 -2.97 -10.37
C ALA A 301 20.75 -4.10 -9.32
N LEU A 302 19.69 -4.31 -8.54
CA LEU A 302 19.64 -5.39 -7.55
C LEU A 302 19.72 -6.78 -8.22
N LEU A 303 19.12 -6.98 -9.40
CA LEU A 303 19.23 -8.22 -10.16
C LEU A 303 20.68 -8.55 -10.51
N LYS A 304 21.43 -7.52 -10.95
CA LYS A 304 22.87 -7.65 -11.28
C LYS A 304 23.74 -7.84 -10.05
N ALA A 305 23.40 -7.18 -8.94
CA ALA A 305 24.15 -7.29 -7.68
C ALA A 305 23.83 -8.57 -6.89
N ASN A 306 22.67 -9.20 -7.13
CA ASN A 306 22.19 -10.36 -6.37
C ASN A 306 23.23 -11.48 -6.22
N PRO A 307 23.90 -12.01 -7.27
CA PRO A 307 24.85 -13.10 -7.10
C PRO A 307 26.15 -12.71 -6.37
N HIS A 308 26.40 -11.42 -6.15
CA HIS A 308 27.68 -10.91 -5.63
C HIS A 308 27.58 -10.37 -4.20
N ILE A 309 26.39 -9.92 -3.79
CA ILE A 309 26.17 -9.45 -2.44
C ILE A 309 25.96 -10.63 -1.49
N ILE A 310 26.82 -10.68 -0.48
CA ILE A 310 26.73 -11.64 0.62
C ILE A 310 26.17 -10.96 1.86
N ILE A 311 25.19 -11.62 2.48
CA ILE A 311 24.53 -11.26 3.73
C ILE A 311 24.62 -12.49 4.63
N LYS A 312 25.38 -12.39 5.71
CA LYS A 312 25.49 -13.49 6.68
C LYS A 312 24.17 -13.66 7.43
N GLY A 313 23.73 -14.87 7.68
CA GLY A 313 22.55 -15.19 8.47
C GLY A 313 22.89 -16.01 9.71
N SER A 314 21.88 -16.73 10.19
CA SER A 314 22.00 -17.65 11.34
C SER A 314 23.15 -18.63 11.14
N GLY A 315 23.95 -18.85 12.19
CA GLY A 315 25.08 -19.79 12.15
C GLY A 315 26.24 -19.38 11.24
N GLY A 316 26.20 -18.16 10.68
CA GLY A 316 27.21 -17.67 9.74
C GLY A 316 26.98 -18.06 8.28
N GLU A 317 25.85 -18.71 7.97
CA GLU A 317 25.47 -19.08 6.61
C GLU A 317 25.34 -17.86 5.70
N GLU A 318 25.66 -18.03 4.41
CA GLU A 318 25.72 -16.94 3.45
C GLU A 318 24.47 -16.89 2.56
N TYR A 319 23.81 -15.74 2.55
CA TYR A 319 22.63 -15.47 1.73
C TYR A 319 22.91 -14.34 0.76
N ASN A 320 22.16 -14.31 -0.35
CA ASN A 320 22.14 -13.18 -1.25
C ASN A 320 20.91 -12.30 -1.03
N ILE A 321 20.76 -11.25 -1.82
CA ILE A 321 19.64 -10.30 -1.71
C ILE A 321 18.30 -11.02 -1.76
N ALA A 322 18.12 -11.98 -2.68
CA ALA A 322 16.86 -12.70 -2.86
C ALA A 322 16.62 -13.82 -1.83
N THR A 323 17.68 -14.55 -1.43
CA THR A 323 17.57 -15.70 -0.50
C THR A 323 17.59 -15.28 0.96
N ALA A 324 17.99 -14.05 1.29
CA ALA A 324 17.94 -13.55 2.68
C ALA A 324 16.54 -13.65 3.30
N ARG A 325 15.46 -13.64 2.51
CA ARG A 325 14.07 -13.87 3.01
C ARG A 325 13.84 -15.26 3.63
N GLU A 326 14.78 -16.18 3.46
CA GLU A 326 14.71 -17.56 3.96
C GLU A 326 15.30 -17.67 5.37
N ASP A 327 16.07 -16.68 5.82
CA ASP A 327 16.65 -16.59 7.16
C ASP A 327 16.42 -15.21 7.77
N MET A 328 15.70 -15.14 8.89
CA MET A 328 15.29 -13.85 9.45
C MET A 328 16.44 -13.05 10.07
N GLU A 329 17.56 -13.69 10.43
CA GLU A 329 18.76 -12.96 10.87
C GLU A 329 19.41 -12.22 9.69
N ALA A 330 19.57 -12.89 8.54
CA ALA A 330 20.00 -12.27 7.29
C ALA A 330 19.01 -11.19 6.83
N TYR A 331 17.71 -11.49 6.85
CA TYR A 331 16.66 -10.56 6.43
C TYR A 331 16.62 -9.30 7.31
N THR A 332 16.95 -9.43 8.60
CA THR A 332 17.03 -8.30 9.53
C THR A 332 18.06 -7.25 9.06
N LYS A 333 19.12 -7.68 8.37
CA LYS A 333 20.17 -6.79 7.86
C LYS A 333 19.87 -6.22 6.47
N LEU A 334 18.93 -6.82 5.73
CA LEU A 334 18.60 -6.40 4.37
C LEU A 334 17.66 -5.19 4.39
N THR A 335 18.15 -3.97 4.14
CA THR A 335 17.37 -2.73 4.15
C THR A 335 17.66 -1.87 2.91
N ASP A 336 17.14 -0.63 2.84
CA ASP A 336 17.48 0.30 1.74
C ASP A 336 18.99 0.61 1.66
N GLU A 337 19.76 0.34 2.72
CA GLU A 337 21.22 0.47 2.74
C GLU A 337 21.90 -0.27 1.58
N ILE A 338 21.29 -1.36 1.09
CA ILE A 338 21.81 -2.13 -0.05
C ILE A 338 22.05 -1.25 -1.29
N PHE A 339 21.25 -0.20 -1.48
CA PHE A 339 21.45 0.76 -2.55
C PHE A 339 22.80 1.47 -2.43
N LEU A 340 23.11 1.99 -1.24
CA LEU A 340 24.37 2.70 -0.98
C LEU A 340 25.56 1.74 -0.97
N ARG A 341 25.38 0.52 -0.45
CA ARG A 341 26.40 -0.53 -0.48
C ARG A 341 26.83 -0.86 -1.91
N ILE A 342 25.90 -0.94 -2.85
CA ILE A 342 26.22 -1.16 -4.27
C ILE A 342 26.83 0.11 -4.89
N LEU A 343 26.21 1.28 -4.64
CA LEU A 343 26.64 2.55 -5.22
C LEU A 343 28.09 2.91 -4.86
N HIS A 344 28.51 2.63 -3.63
CA HIS A 344 29.83 2.97 -3.11
C HIS A 344 30.82 1.79 -3.11
N SER A 345 30.46 0.65 -3.72
CA SER A 345 31.38 -0.47 -3.84
C SER A 345 32.46 -0.20 -4.89
N ASP A 346 33.69 -0.62 -4.64
CA ASP A 346 34.79 -0.62 -5.62
C ASP A 346 34.95 -1.98 -6.33
N GLU A 347 34.14 -2.99 -5.97
CA GLU A 347 34.24 -4.33 -6.51
C GLU A 347 33.92 -4.35 -8.03
N PRO A 348 34.74 -5.00 -8.87
CA PRO A 348 34.51 -5.06 -10.32
C PRO A 348 33.23 -5.80 -10.70
N ASN A 349 32.84 -6.84 -9.94
CA ASN A 349 31.63 -7.62 -10.19
C ASN A 349 30.33 -6.84 -9.94
N LEU A 350 30.39 -5.70 -9.25
CA LEU A 350 29.26 -4.81 -8.99
C LEU A 350 29.21 -3.61 -9.93
N GLU A 351 30.16 -3.49 -10.88
CA GLU A 351 30.28 -2.34 -11.78
C GLU A 351 29.00 -2.05 -12.56
N GLU A 352 28.39 -3.06 -13.19
CA GLU A 352 27.17 -2.85 -13.97
C GLU A 352 25.97 -2.42 -13.09
N ALA A 353 25.87 -2.95 -11.87
CA ALA A 353 24.83 -2.56 -10.93
C ALA A 353 25.05 -1.12 -10.45
N ARG A 354 26.31 -0.78 -10.11
CA ARG A 354 26.75 0.55 -9.68
C ARG A 354 26.50 1.60 -10.76
N GLU A 355 26.81 1.30 -12.02
CA GLU A 355 26.53 2.15 -13.19
C GLU A 355 25.05 2.55 -13.26
N ILE A 356 24.14 1.60 -13.07
CA ILE A 356 22.68 1.87 -13.08
C ILE A 356 22.28 2.80 -11.93
N LEU A 357 22.82 2.60 -10.73
CA LEU A 357 22.52 3.47 -9.59
C LEU A 357 23.12 4.89 -9.77
N CYS A 358 24.34 5.00 -10.31
CA CYS A 358 24.95 6.27 -10.69
C CYS A 358 24.10 7.07 -11.69
N LYS A 359 23.43 6.39 -12.63
CA LYS A 359 22.48 7.03 -13.55
C LYS A 359 21.27 7.62 -12.82
N ILE A 360 20.78 6.97 -11.76
CA ILE A 360 19.70 7.51 -10.93
C ILE A 360 20.15 8.81 -10.24
N GLU A 361 21.33 8.82 -9.62
CA GLU A 361 21.93 9.99 -8.96
C GLU A 361 22.12 11.17 -9.93
N ARG A 362 22.56 10.89 -11.17
CA ARG A 362 22.75 11.92 -12.22
C ARG A 362 21.46 12.30 -12.94
N ARG A 363 20.33 11.72 -12.55
CA ARG A 363 19.02 11.88 -13.20
C ARG A 363 18.98 11.43 -14.66
N ASP A 364 19.91 10.58 -15.08
CA ASP A 364 19.89 9.92 -16.38
C ASP A 364 19.00 8.66 -16.35
N LEU A 365 17.71 8.89 -16.18
CA LEU A 365 16.72 7.82 -16.07
C LEU A 365 16.36 7.24 -17.44
N TYR A 366 15.84 6.00 -17.45
CA TYR A 366 15.12 5.47 -18.61
C TYR A 366 14.00 6.43 -19.03
N LYS A 367 13.71 6.48 -20.32
CA LYS A 367 12.89 7.54 -20.90
C LYS A 367 11.45 7.07 -21.11
N TYR A 368 10.51 7.84 -20.58
CA TYR A 368 9.07 7.59 -20.76
C TYR A 368 8.62 7.94 -22.18
N LEU A 369 8.08 6.95 -22.89
CA LEU A 369 7.58 7.09 -24.25
C LEU A 369 6.10 7.50 -24.27
N GLY A 370 5.27 6.87 -23.44
CA GLY A 370 3.85 7.18 -23.36
C GLY A 370 3.05 6.18 -22.52
N GLU A 371 1.75 6.45 -22.44
CA GLU A 371 0.77 5.65 -21.70
C GLU A 371 -0.46 5.40 -22.59
N THR A 372 -1.00 4.19 -22.50
CA THR A 372 -2.27 3.81 -23.13
C THR A 372 -3.10 2.91 -22.20
N GLN A 373 -4.33 2.60 -22.62
CA GLN A 373 -5.23 1.70 -21.90
C GLN A 373 -5.53 0.45 -22.74
N PRO A 374 -5.73 -0.72 -22.11
CA PRO A 374 -6.13 -1.90 -22.84
C PRO A 374 -7.51 -1.67 -23.50
N PRO A 375 -7.79 -2.39 -24.61
CA PRO A 375 -9.13 -2.38 -25.21
C PRO A 375 -10.21 -2.78 -24.19
N GLU A 376 -11.40 -2.21 -24.32
CA GLU A 376 -12.49 -2.46 -23.38
C GLU A 376 -12.77 -3.96 -23.23
N GLY A 377 -12.84 -4.43 -21.97
CA GLY A 377 -13.09 -5.83 -21.63
C GLY A 377 -11.87 -6.76 -21.65
N LYS A 378 -10.67 -6.29 -22.06
CA LYS A 378 -9.44 -7.08 -22.02
C LYS A 378 -8.58 -6.72 -20.80
N GLU A 379 -8.19 -7.73 -20.03
CA GLU A 379 -7.19 -7.59 -18.97
C GLU A 379 -5.82 -8.06 -19.51
N ILE A 380 -4.78 -7.25 -19.28
CA ILE A 380 -3.41 -7.60 -19.63
C ILE A 380 -2.72 -8.15 -18.39
N THR A 381 -2.18 -9.35 -18.50
CA THR A 381 -1.41 -10.00 -17.45
C THR A 381 0.07 -9.66 -17.57
N LYS A 382 0.83 -9.82 -16.49
CA LYS A 382 2.28 -9.49 -16.46
C LYS A 382 3.08 -10.33 -17.45
N GLU A 383 2.68 -11.57 -17.71
CA GLU A 383 3.35 -12.47 -18.68
C GLU A 383 3.22 -11.97 -20.12
N ARG A 384 2.25 -11.09 -20.38
CA ARG A 384 2.07 -10.46 -21.69
C ARG A 384 2.97 -9.25 -21.89
N CYS A 385 3.60 -8.70 -20.85
CA CYS A 385 4.49 -7.54 -21.00
C CYS A 385 5.64 -7.80 -21.98
N SER A 386 6.27 -8.99 -21.93
CA SER A 386 7.33 -9.36 -22.88
C SER A 386 6.82 -9.43 -24.31
N LYS A 387 5.62 -9.98 -24.52
CA LYS A 387 4.98 -10.02 -25.83
C LYS A 387 4.65 -8.62 -26.35
N ILE A 388 4.23 -7.70 -25.48
CA ILE A 388 3.97 -6.31 -25.87
C ILE A 388 5.27 -5.62 -26.30
N ALA A 389 6.38 -5.85 -25.59
CA ALA A 389 7.68 -5.32 -26.02
C ALA A 389 8.09 -5.85 -27.41
N GLU A 390 7.84 -7.13 -27.69
CA GLU A 390 8.04 -7.70 -29.02
C GLU A 390 7.10 -7.11 -30.08
N GLU A 391 5.81 -6.91 -29.75
CA GLU A 391 4.82 -6.29 -30.64
C GLU A 391 5.22 -4.85 -30.99
N ILE A 392 5.73 -4.09 -30.01
CA ILE A 392 6.24 -2.73 -30.22
C ILE A 392 7.45 -2.77 -31.14
N ALA A 393 8.44 -3.61 -30.87
CA ALA A 393 9.63 -3.74 -31.72
C ALA A 393 9.31 -4.19 -33.16
N LYS A 394 8.25 -5.00 -33.35
CA LYS A 394 7.75 -5.39 -34.68
C LYS A 394 6.96 -4.29 -35.40
N SER A 395 6.46 -3.28 -34.68
CA SER A 395 5.66 -2.18 -35.22
C SER A 395 6.53 -1.09 -35.85
N GLN A 396 7.48 -1.49 -36.70
CA GLN A 396 8.49 -0.61 -37.27
C GLN A 396 7.87 0.48 -38.18
N PRO A 397 8.16 1.77 -37.92
CA PRO A 397 7.77 2.87 -38.81
C PRO A 397 8.58 2.91 -40.10
N SER A 398 7.95 3.38 -41.18
CA SER A 398 8.61 3.62 -42.46
C SER A 398 9.53 4.85 -42.47
N THR A 399 9.46 5.71 -41.45
CA THR A 399 10.15 7.01 -41.34
C THR A 399 11.19 7.03 -40.22
N LEU A 400 12.10 6.06 -40.19
CA LEU A 400 13.17 5.97 -39.18
C LEU A 400 14.39 6.80 -39.57
N SER A 401 14.99 7.45 -38.58
CA SER A 401 16.26 8.17 -38.71
C SER A 401 17.47 7.24 -38.58
N HIS A 402 17.42 6.22 -37.70
CA HIS A 402 18.53 5.31 -37.41
C HIS A 402 18.36 3.90 -38.03
N LYS A 403 19.47 3.26 -38.43
CA LYS A 403 19.49 2.03 -39.28
C LYS A 403 19.74 0.66 -38.64
N PRO A 404 20.01 0.50 -37.34
CA PRO A 404 19.63 -0.72 -36.62
C PRO A 404 18.25 -0.50 -35.99
N GLY A 405 17.27 -1.35 -36.31
CA GLY A 405 15.95 -1.30 -35.67
C GLY A 405 16.04 -1.61 -34.17
N LEU A 406 15.14 -1.02 -33.39
CA LEU A 406 15.08 -1.23 -31.94
C LEU A 406 14.63 -2.64 -31.60
N LYS A 407 15.26 -3.23 -30.60
CA LYS A 407 14.98 -4.59 -30.14
C LYS A 407 13.95 -4.58 -29.00
N PRO A 408 13.31 -5.73 -28.73
CA PRO A 408 12.39 -5.84 -27.59
C PRO A 408 13.03 -5.50 -26.24
N GLU A 409 14.34 -5.76 -26.07
CA GLU A 409 15.10 -5.50 -24.84
C GLU A 409 15.31 -4.01 -24.52
N ASP A 410 15.14 -3.15 -25.53
CA ASP A 410 15.24 -1.69 -25.42
C ASP A 410 13.97 -1.07 -24.83
N PHE A 411 12.83 -1.79 -24.92
CA PHE A 411 11.53 -1.36 -24.42
C PHE A 411 11.21 -2.00 -23.07
N ILE A 412 10.67 -1.19 -22.16
CA ILE A 412 10.16 -1.65 -20.87
C ILE A 412 8.66 -1.38 -20.84
N VAL A 413 7.88 -2.43 -20.61
CA VAL A 413 6.42 -2.35 -20.52
C VAL A 413 5.98 -2.56 -19.07
N ASP A 414 5.38 -1.54 -18.47
CA ASP A 414 4.86 -1.57 -17.09
C ASP A 414 3.33 -1.48 -17.13
N VAL A 415 2.67 -2.56 -16.71
CA VAL A 415 1.21 -2.63 -16.63
C VAL A 415 0.79 -2.29 -15.20
N VAL A 416 0.23 -1.10 -15.04
CA VAL A 416 -0.25 -0.57 -13.77
C VAL A 416 -1.73 -0.91 -13.63
N LYS A 417 -2.09 -1.55 -12.51
CA LYS A 417 -3.47 -1.84 -12.15
C LYS A 417 -3.88 -0.96 -10.97
N MET A 418 -4.99 -0.25 -11.11
CA MET A 418 -5.57 0.60 -10.06
C MET A 418 -6.99 0.14 -9.79
N ASP A 419 -7.34 0.01 -8.52
CA ASP A 419 -8.67 -0.41 -8.09
C ASP A 419 -9.07 0.25 -6.77
N TYR A 420 -10.26 -0.09 -6.27
CA TYR A 420 -10.73 0.34 -4.94
C TYR A 420 -10.36 -0.68 -3.85
N GLY A 421 -9.32 -1.50 -4.05
CA GLY A 421 -8.85 -2.50 -3.09
C GLY A 421 -9.50 -3.88 -3.24
N MET A 422 -10.51 -4.01 -4.11
CA MET A 422 -11.25 -5.26 -4.34
C MET A 422 -11.44 -5.58 -5.82
N LYS A 423 -10.44 -5.32 -6.66
CA LYS A 423 -10.50 -5.53 -8.12
C LYS A 423 -11.75 -4.83 -8.69
N LYS A 424 -12.53 -5.53 -9.53
CA LYS A 424 -13.76 -5.03 -10.15
C LYS A 424 -14.93 -4.77 -9.19
N LYS A 425 -14.84 -5.22 -7.92
CA LYS A 425 -15.95 -5.14 -6.96
C LYS A 425 -15.93 -3.81 -6.22
N ASN A 426 -17.11 -3.29 -5.89
CA ASN A 426 -17.26 -2.18 -4.96
C ASN A 426 -17.03 -2.66 -3.52
N PRO A 427 -15.97 -2.22 -2.83
CA PRO A 427 -15.70 -2.66 -1.45
C PRO A 427 -16.79 -2.25 -0.46
N VAL A 428 -17.51 -1.15 -0.71
CA VAL A 428 -18.58 -0.67 0.18
C VAL A 428 -19.74 -1.67 0.27
N ASN A 429 -19.94 -2.51 -0.76
CA ASN A 429 -20.97 -3.56 -0.74
C ASN A 429 -20.72 -4.62 0.35
N ASN A 430 -19.48 -4.78 0.80
CA ASN A 430 -19.12 -5.74 1.85
C ASN A 430 -19.24 -5.13 3.26
N VAL A 431 -19.55 -3.85 3.39
CA VAL A 431 -19.63 -3.15 4.68
C VAL A 431 -21.03 -3.25 5.28
N GLY A 432 -21.12 -3.49 6.59
CA GLY A 432 -22.37 -3.42 7.33
C GLY A 432 -22.67 -2.00 7.81
N PHE A 433 -23.93 -1.59 7.71
CA PHE A 433 -24.38 -0.27 8.14
C PHE A 433 -25.58 -0.31 9.10
N TYR A 434 -25.42 0.28 10.28
CA TYR A 434 -26.51 0.42 11.26
C TYR A 434 -27.15 1.81 11.22
N SER A 435 -28.38 1.93 11.70
CA SER A 435 -29.14 3.19 11.72
C SER A 435 -29.13 3.84 13.11
N LYS A 436 -29.58 5.10 13.22
CA LYS A 436 -29.74 5.73 14.54
C LYS A 436 -30.79 5.00 15.40
N TYR A 437 -31.82 4.46 14.75
CA TYR A 437 -33.01 3.90 15.38
C TYR A 437 -32.84 2.42 15.74
N ASN A 438 -32.02 1.70 15.00
CA ASN A 438 -31.63 0.32 15.25
C ASN A 438 -30.11 0.21 15.14
N ARG A 439 -29.45 -0.02 16.28
CA ARG A 439 -27.99 0.09 16.45
C ARG A 439 -27.29 -1.26 16.56
N ASP A 440 -28.05 -2.35 16.64
CA ASP A 440 -27.52 -3.69 16.91
C ASP A 440 -27.69 -4.60 15.69
N GLU A 441 -28.58 -4.23 14.76
CA GLU A 441 -28.71 -4.83 13.43
C GLU A 441 -28.05 -3.93 12.38
N ALA A 442 -27.41 -4.55 11.39
CA ALA A 442 -26.76 -3.88 10.28
C ALA A 442 -27.29 -4.40 8.93
N ASP A 443 -27.51 -3.48 8.01
CA ASP A 443 -27.89 -3.76 6.62
C ASP A 443 -26.77 -3.39 5.66
N LYS A 444 -26.85 -3.88 4.42
CA LYS A 444 -26.07 -3.33 3.31
C LYS A 444 -26.71 -2.04 2.78
N ILE A 445 -25.90 -1.18 2.17
CA ILE A 445 -26.35 0.00 1.42
C ILE A 445 -25.92 -0.15 -0.03
N SER A 446 -26.84 0.13 -0.96
CA SER A 446 -26.52 0.15 -2.40
C SER A 446 -25.89 1.48 -2.82
N LYS A 447 -25.10 1.46 -3.90
CA LYS A 447 -24.46 2.66 -4.47
C LYS A 447 -25.49 3.76 -4.78
N GLU A 448 -26.65 3.37 -5.30
CA GLU A 448 -27.74 4.26 -5.71
C GLU A 448 -28.40 4.97 -4.52
N GLN A 449 -28.40 4.33 -3.35
CA GLN A 449 -28.86 4.93 -2.10
C GLN A 449 -27.88 5.97 -1.56
N VAL A 450 -26.61 5.93 -1.97
CA VAL A 450 -25.58 6.88 -1.56
C VAL A 450 -25.55 8.08 -2.50
N SER A 451 -25.24 7.85 -3.79
CA SER A 451 -25.19 8.92 -4.79
C SER A 451 -25.09 8.38 -6.22
N LYS A 452 -25.72 9.08 -7.17
CA LYS A 452 -25.61 8.83 -8.62
C LYS A 452 -24.29 9.33 -9.22
N LEU A 453 -23.47 10.06 -8.47
CA LEU A 453 -22.19 10.61 -8.91
C LEU A 453 -21.00 9.71 -8.56
N LEU A 454 -21.25 8.52 -8.02
CA LEU A 454 -20.21 7.56 -7.68
C LEU A 454 -19.68 6.83 -8.92
N PRO A 455 -18.46 6.25 -8.85
CA PRO A 455 -17.89 5.52 -9.98
C PRO A 455 -18.76 4.35 -10.45
N GLU A 456 -18.83 4.15 -11.76
CA GLU A 456 -19.46 2.97 -12.39
C GLU A 456 -18.50 1.77 -12.48
N LYS A 457 -17.19 2.04 -12.60
CA LYS A 457 -16.12 1.04 -12.65
C LYS A 457 -15.17 1.26 -11.48
N PHE A 458 -14.72 0.16 -10.85
CA PHE A 458 -13.86 0.15 -9.66
C PHE A 458 -12.44 -0.36 -9.92
N GLU A 459 -12.11 -0.62 -11.19
CA GLU A 459 -10.82 -1.13 -11.64
C GLU A 459 -10.47 -0.50 -12.99
N GLU A 460 -9.22 -0.07 -13.16
CA GLU A 460 -8.63 0.32 -14.42
C GLU A 460 -7.20 -0.22 -14.59
N GLN A 461 -6.76 -0.37 -15.83
CA GLN A 461 -5.39 -0.73 -16.19
C GLN A 461 -4.79 0.34 -17.10
N ARG A 462 -3.50 0.59 -16.91
CA ARG A 462 -2.70 1.48 -17.76
C ARG A 462 -1.43 0.76 -18.18
N ILE A 463 -1.07 0.91 -19.45
CA ILE A 463 0.14 0.35 -20.02
C ILE A 463 1.09 1.51 -20.26
N ARG A 464 2.23 1.49 -19.59
CA ARG A 464 3.30 2.48 -19.78
C ARG A 464 4.47 1.85 -20.47
N VAL A 465 5.04 2.58 -21.41
CA VAL A 465 6.21 2.12 -22.16
C VAL A 465 7.36 3.10 -21.93
N TYR A 466 8.52 2.53 -21.61
CA TYR A 466 9.77 3.25 -21.44
C TYR A 466 10.83 2.70 -22.39
N CYS A 467 11.87 3.49 -22.65
CA CYS A 467 13.05 3.10 -23.42
C CYS A 467 14.29 3.21 -22.55
N LYS A 468 15.20 2.24 -22.65
CA LYS A 468 16.48 2.24 -21.91
C LYS A 468 17.53 3.19 -22.52
N ALA A 469 17.36 3.59 -23.77
CA ALA A 469 18.29 4.46 -24.47
C ALA A 469 18.31 5.88 -23.88
N ALA A 470 19.49 6.51 -23.96
CA ALA A 470 19.72 7.87 -23.48
C ALA A 470 19.82 8.90 -24.61
N ASP A 471 20.11 8.48 -25.84
CA ASP A 471 20.29 9.36 -26.99
C ASP A 471 18.95 9.82 -27.58
N GLU A 472 18.86 11.12 -27.91
CA GLU A 472 17.62 11.75 -28.37
C GLU A 472 17.06 11.16 -29.66
N GLU A 473 17.94 10.71 -30.57
CA GLU A 473 17.57 10.10 -31.84
C GLU A 473 16.87 8.76 -31.63
N THR A 474 17.44 7.86 -30.82
CA THR A 474 16.80 6.58 -30.47
C THR A 474 15.49 6.79 -29.73
N ILE A 475 15.42 7.78 -28.82
CA ILE A 475 14.18 8.09 -28.10
C ILE A 475 13.10 8.56 -29.09
N SER A 476 13.46 9.40 -30.06
CA SER A 476 12.55 9.87 -31.11
C SER A 476 12.01 8.71 -31.94
N ASP A 477 12.88 7.81 -32.38
CA ASP A 477 12.47 6.62 -33.13
C ASP A 477 11.60 5.69 -32.25
N ALA A 478 11.99 5.43 -30.99
CA ALA A 478 11.22 4.63 -30.04
C ALA A 478 9.79 5.17 -29.82
N ARG A 479 9.61 6.50 -29.80
CA ARG A 479 8.27 7.11 -29.75
C ARG A 479 7.43 6.77 -30.98
N LYS A 480 8.01 6.78 -32.18
CA LYS A 480 7.31 6.39 -33.41
C LYS A 480 6.88 4.92 -33.38
N TYR A 481 7.73 4.01 -32.90
CA TYR A 481 7.36 2.60 -32.68
C TYR A 481 6.16 2.47 -31.74
N PHE A 482 6.19 3.18 -30.61
CA PHE A 482 5.10 3.19 -29.63
C PHE A 482 3.79 3.74 -30.22
N ASP A 483 3.83 4.88 -30.93
CA ASP A 483 2.65 5.48 -31.55
C ASP A 483 2.04 4.58 -32.63
N GLN A 484 2.89 3.91 -33.42
CA GLN A 484 2.43 2.95 -34.42
C GLN A 484 1.76 1.73 -33.79
N TRP A 485 2.33 1.20 -32.71
CA TRP A 485 1.70 0.13 -31.94
C TRP A 485 0.36 0.59 -31.35
N CYS A 486 0.29 1.80 -30.76
CA CYS A 486 -0.95 2.30 -30.16
C CYS A 486 -2.09 2.50 -31.17
N LYS A 487 -1.81 2.84 -32.44
CA LYS A 487 -2.83 2.92 -33.50
C LYS A 487 -3.60 1.60 -33.67
N SER A 488 -3.03 0.46 -33.27
CA SER A 488 -3.70 -0.84 -33.31
C SER A 488 -4.64 -1.09 -32.11
N LEU A 489 -4.60 -0.26 -31.06
CA LEU A 489 -5.32 -0.48 -29.79
C LEU A 489 -6.27 0.67 -29.43
N THR A 490 -5.72 1.87 -29.19
CA THR A 490 -6.41 3.09 -28.70
C THR A 490 -5.45 4.29 -28.86
N LYS A 491 -5.97 5.51 -29.09
CA LYS A 491 -5.12 6.70 -29.28
C LYS A 491 -4.44 7.11 -27.95
N PRO A 492 -3.11 7.30 -27.88
CA PRO A 492 -2.42 7.86 -26.72
C PRO A 492 -2.91 9.28 -26.40
N GLN A 493 -2.86 9.69 -25.12
CA GLN A 493 -3.31 11.02 -24.68
C GLN A 493 -2.56 12.17 -25.38
N ASP A 494 -1.29 12.00 -25.73
CA ASP A 494 -0.41 13.05 -26.30
C ASP A 494 -0.12 12.92 -27.80
N CYS A 495 -0.78 11.99 -28.50
CA CYS A 495 -0.50 11.66 -29.91
C CYS A 495 -0.70 12.86 -30.89
N GLY A 496 -1.36 13.93 -30.44
CA GLY A 496 -1.59 15.14 -31.25
C GLY A 496 -0.44 16.16 -31.24
N ILE A 497 0.56 16.04 -30.36
CA ILE A 497 1.63 17.04 -30.18
C ILE A 497 3.00 16.51 -30.62
N VAL A 498 3.25 15.20 -30.48
CA VAL A 498 4.62 14.64 -30.51
C VAL A 498 5.01 14.04 -31.88
N ALA A 499 4.05 13.61 -32.69
CA ALA A 499 4.30 13.06 -34.04
C ALA A 499 3.24 13.54 -35.05
N PRO A 500 3.20 14.85 -35.38
CA PRO A 500 2.16 15.43 -36.24
C PRO A 500 2.10 14.79 -37.63
N GLU A 501 3.25 14.32 -38.15
CA GLU A 501 3.39 13.69 -39.48
C GLU A 501 2.78 12.29 -39.56
N LEU A 502 2.61 11.62 -38.42
CA LEU A 502 2.05 10.28 -38.34
C LEU A 502 0.56 10.30 -37.95
N THR A 503 -0.05 11.47 -37.76
CA THR A 503 -1.48 11.61 -37.47
C THR A 503 -2.32 11.41 -38.74
N PRO A 504 -3.12 10.33 -38.87
CA PRO A 504 -4.10 10.29 -39.94
C PRO A 504 -5.22 11.26 -39.56
N THR A 505 -5.55 12.20 -40.45
CA THR A 505 -6.85 12.88 -40.46
C THR A 505 -7.95 11.84 -40.65
N LYS A 506 -8.50 11.30 -39.55
CA LYS A 506 -9.77 10.55 -39.55
C LYS A 506 -10.76 11.15 -38.54
N ALA A 507 -12.02 11.05 -38.92
CA ALA A 507 -13.06 12.05 -38.74
C ALA A 507 -13.76 12.11 -37.36
N ASP A 508 -13.40 11.30 -36.38
CA ASP A 508 -14.20 11.19 -35.15
C ASP A 508 -14.10 12.38 -34.19
N CYS A 509 -13.00 13.15 -34.23
CA CYS A 509 -12.90 14.40 -33.46
C CYS A 509 -13.56 15.61 -34.15
N ASN A 510 -13.60 15.64 -35.49
CA ASN A 510 -14.25 16.73 -36.23
C ASN A 510 -15.77 16.57 -36.34
N THR A 511 -16.29 15.37 -36.11
CA THR A 511 -17.74 15.13 -36.19
C THR A 511 -18.46 15.58 -34.92
N ARG A 512 -17.84 15.47 -33.73
CA ARG A 512 -18.42 16.04 -32.49
C ARG A 512 -18.35 17.58 -32.43
N ARG A 513 -17.26 18.20 -32.90
CA ARG A 513 -17.18 19.68 -32.99
C ARG A 513 -18.17 20.27 -34.00
N LYS A 514 -18.51 19.58 -35.09
CA LYS A 514 -19.53 20.05 -36.05
C LYS A 514 -20.97 19.88 -35.54
N LEU A 515 -21.23 18.91 -34.65
CA LEU A 515 -22.55 18.71 -34.05
C LEU A 515 -22.87 19.75 -32.96
N GLU A 516 -21.88 20.25 -32.21
CA GLU A 516 -22.10 21.31 -31.20
C GLU A 516 -22.16 22.73 -31.80
N TYR A 517 -21.43 23.02 -32.89
CA TYR A 517 -21.54 24.31 -33.59
C TYR A 517 -22.66 24.37 -34.64
N GLY A 518 -23.27 23.22 -34.98
CA GLY A 518 -24.40 23.13 -35.92
C GLY A 518 -25.77 23.51 -35.31
N VAL A 519 -25.89 23.52 -33.99
CA VAL A 519 -27.16 23.82 -33.29
C VAL A 519 -27.34 25.32 -32.99
N ILE A 520 -26.26 26.12 -32.98
CA ILE A 520 -26.34 27.56 -32.67
C ILE A 520 -26.73 28.41 -33.91
N LYS A 521 -26.67 27.89 -35.14
CA LYS A 521 -27.06 28.64 -36.35
C LYS A 521 -28.51 28.50 -36.81
N LYS A 522 -29.35 27.68 -36.15
CA LYS A 522 -30.79 27.55 -36.47
C LYS A 522 -31.75 28.28 -35.51
N CYS A 523 -31.25 29.11 -34.59
CA CYS A 523 -32.07 29.94 -33.69
C CYS A 523 -31.86 31.46 -33.82
N LYS A 524 -31.43 31.96 -35.00
CA LYS A 524 -31.36 33.42 -35.29
C LYS A 524 -31.93 33.84 -36.65
N ARG A 525 -32.90 33.08 -37.20
CA ARG A 525 -33.70 33.49 -38.36
C ARG A 525 -35.19 33.22 -38.12
N ARG A 526 -35.81 34.01 -37.24
CA ARG A 526 -37.25 34.29 -37.18
C ARG A 526 -37.50 35.37 -36.11
N LYS A 527 -37.21 36.63 -36.46
CA LYS A 527 -37.81 37.86 -35.90
C LYS A 527 -37.14 39.08 -36.55
N LYS A 528 -37.71 39.52 -37.67
CA LYS A 528 -37.86 40.91 -38.14
C LYS A 528 -38.28 40.89 -39.61
N SER A 529 -39.59 40.84 -39.83
CA SER A 529 -40.21 41.41 -41.01
C SER A 529 -41.47 42.14 -40.56
N SER A 530 -41.49 43.44 -40.83
CA SER A 530 -42.65 44.33 -41.00
C SER A 530 -43.63 44.49 -39.84
N SER A 531 -43.36 45.51 -39.01
CA SER A 531 -44.41 46.39 -38.49
C SER A 531 -44.14 47.79 -39.07
N GLU A 532 -44.84 48.15 -40.15
CA GLU A 532 -45.12 49.54 -40.48
C GLU A 532 -46.34 49.61 -41.40
N LYS A 533 -47.36 50.33 -40.91
CA LYS A 533 -48.45 51.02 -41.61
C LYS A 533 -49.57 50.17 -42.24
N CYS A 534 -50.73 50.17 -41.57
CA CYS A 534 -51.92 50.71 -42.21
C CYS A 534 -52.81 51.42 -41.17
N GLN A 535 -53.23 52.61 -41.56
CA GLN A 535 -54.19 53.48 -40.90
C GLN A 535 -55.58 52.82 -40.90
N SER A 536 -56.28 52.90 -39.77
CA SER A 536 -57.71 53.21 -39.59
C SER A 536 -58.18 52.69 -38.23
#